data_AF-A0A4P6JZA3-F1
#
_entry.id   AF-A0A4P6JZA3-F1
#
_cell.length_a   1.000
_cell.length_b   1.000
_cell.length_c   1.000
_cell.angle_alpha   90.00
_cell.angle_beta   90.00
_cell.angle_gamma   90.00
#
_symmetry.space_group_name_H-M   'P 1'
#
loop_
_entity.id
_entity.type
_entity.pdbx_description
1 polymer ?
#
loop_
_entity_poly.entity_id
_entity_poly.type
_entity_poly.pdbx_seq_one_letter_code
_entity_poly.pdbx_strand_id
1 'polypeptide(L)'
;MKKHRVRGKGVRIKRKLPCLTFTIDQLLVLKSGLALFEQIAQAQNKPLPNLDIALITVKGVKTKIQRMLTLNGWRETTTFDANEITVLKSSVWMLLISLETMEQSPETQRQQQICEQLKALLSSSADLQQRYH
;
A
#
# COMPACT_ATOMS: atom_id res chain seq x y z
N MET A 1 -11.54 4.24 -55.70
CA MET A 1 -10.70 3.23 -54.99
C MET A 1 -10.98 3.33 -53.49
N LYS A 2 -11.31 2.20 -52.85
CA LYS A 2 -11.80 2.13 -51.46
C LYS A 2 -10.63 2.22 -50.46
N LYS A 3 -10.69 3.17 -49.51
CA LYS A 3 -9.71 3.28 -48.40
C LYS A 3 -10.05 2.25 -47.33
N HIS A 4 -9.25 1.18 -47.23
CA HIS A 4 -9.33 0.24 -46.12
C HIS A 4 -8.77 0.89 -44.84
N ARG A 5 -9.67 1.32 -43.93
CA ARG A 5 -9.32 1.62 -42.54
C ARG A 5 -9.06 0.29 -41.83
N VAL A 6 -7.80 -0.03 -41.59
CA VAL A 6 -7.41 -1.12 -40.69
C VAL A 6 -7.77 -0.69 -39.27
N ARG A 7 -8.87 -1.24 -38.73
CA ARG A 7 -9.21 -1.18 -37.31
C ARG A 7 -8.09 -1.87 -36.54
N GLY A 8 -7.19 -1.08 -35.96
CA GLY A 8 -6.25 -1.56 -34.95
C GLY A 8 -7.04 -2.19 -33.81
N LYS A 9 -6.94 -3.51 -33.67
CA LYS A 9 -7.41 -4.23 -32.48
C LYS A 9 -6.63 -3.66 -31.30
N GLY A 10 -7.30 -2.87 -30.47
CA GLY A 10 -6.74 -2.37 -29.23
C GLY A 10 -6.33 -3.54 -28.35
N VAL A 11 -5.03 -3.85 -28.35
CA VAL A 11 -4.42 -4.74 -27.37
C VAL A 11 -4.61 -4.06 -26.03
N ARG A 12 -5.62 -4.49 -25.26
CA ARG A 12 -5.74 -4.13 -23.85
C ARG A 12 -4.56 -4.79 -23.14
N ILE A 13 -3.43 -4.11 -23.10
CA ILE A 13 -2.29 -4.49 -22.27
C ILE A 13 -2.83 -4.52 -20.85
N LYS A 14 -3.06 -5.72 -20.30
CA LYS A 14 -3.37 -5.91 -18.88
C LYS A 14 -2.13 -5.42 -18.14
N ARG A 15 -2.17 -4.17 -17.65
CA ARG A 15 -1.12 -3.56 -16.84
C ARG A 15 -0.90 -4.48 -15.63
N LYS A 16 0.18 -5.26 -15.64
CA LYS A 16 0.55 -6.06 -14.49
C LYS A 16 1.04 -5.08 -13.42
N LEU A 17 0.26 -4.93 -12.36
CA LEU A 17 0.66 -4.18 -11.18
C LEU A 17 1.95 -4.81 -10.61
N PRO A 18 2.87 -4.02 -10.05
CA PRO A 18 4.09 -4.56 -9.45
C PRO A 18 3.73 -5.56 -8.36
N CYS A 19 4.29 -6.76 -8.46
CA CYS A 19 4.22 -7.75 -7.39
C CYS A 19 5.14 -7.28 -6.27
N LEU A 20 4.56 -6.80 -5.17
CA LEU A 20 5.32 -6.41 -3.99
C LEU A 20 5.57 -7.64 -3.11
N THR A 21 6.83 -7.86 -2.77
CA THR A 21 7.24 -8.90 -1.83
C THR A 21 7.62 -8.24 -0.52
N PHE A 22 7.01 -8.69 0.58
CA PHE A 22 7.27 -8.14 1.92
C PHE A 22 7.95 -9.17 2.81
N THR A 23 8.78 -8.71 3.74
CA THR A 23 9.27 -9.51 4.87
C THR A 23 8.22 -9.61 5.98
N ILE A 24 8.36 -10.56 6.92
CA ILE A 24 7.39 -10.73 8.03
C ILE A 24 7.35 -9.44 8.85
N ASP A 25 8.54 -8.90 9.16
CA ASP A 25 8.69 -7.64 9.88
C ASP A 25 8.00 -6.48 9.17
N GLN A 26 8.12 -6.41 7.84
CA GLN A 26 7.43 -5.42 7.03
C GLN A 26 5.90 -5.57 7.12
N LEU A 27 5.37 -6.80 7.05
CA LEU A 27 3.93 -7.04 7.19
C LEU A 27 3.42 -6.66 8.59
N LEU A 28 4.20 -6.91 9.64
CA LEU A 28 3.85 -6.52 11.01
C LEU A 28 3.82 -5.01 11.17
N VAL A 29 4.83 -4.30 10.65
CA VAL A 29 4.87 -2.82 10.65
C VAL A 29 3.71 -2.23 9.85
N LEU A 30 3.39 -2.80 8.68
CA LEU A 30 2.22 -2.38 7.89
C LEU A 30 0.90 -2.58 8.65
N LYS A 31 0.75 -3.69 9.39
CA LYS A 31 -0.42 -3.94 10.23
C LYS A 31 -0.56 -2.88 11.32
N SER A 32 0.54 -2.51 11.98
CA SER A 32 0.57 -1.42 12.97
C SER A 32 0.21 -0.07 12.35
N GLY A 33 0.79 0.25 11.18
CA GLY A 33 0.48 1.51 10.48
C GLY A 33 -0.97 1.60 10.02
N LEU A 34 -1.58 0.49 9.59
CA LEU A 34 -3.00 0.44 9.23
C LEU A 34 -3.92 0.61 10.45
N ALA A 35 -3.53 0.04 11.60
CA ALA A 35 -4.27 0.25 12.84
C ALA A 35 -4.20 1.73 13.28
N LEU A 36 -3.03 2.35 13.20
CA LEU A 36 -2.86 3.78 13.47
C LEU A 36 -3.70 4.64 12.51
N PHE A 37 -3.70 4.31 11.22
CA PHE A 37 -4.55 4.98 10.23
C PHE A 37 -6.03 4.93 10.62
N GLU A 38 -6.56 3.76 11.01
CA GLU A 38 -7.95 3.62 11.44
C GLU A 38 -8.25 4.44 12.69
N GLN A 39 -7.35 4.44 13.67
CA GLN A 39 -7.50 5.23 14.90
C GLN A 39 -7.58 6.72 14.59
N ILE A 40 -6.66 7.23 13.77
CA ILE A 40 -6.65 8.65 13.36
C ILE A 40 -7.90 8.99 12.57
N ALA A 41 -8.30 8.12 11.64
CA ALA A 41 -9.50 8.28 10.82
C ALA A 41 -10.78 8.35 11.67
N GLN A 42 -10.91 7.49 12.67
CA GLN A 42 -12.07 7.44 13.58
C GLN A 42 -12.08 8.60 14.58
N ALA A 43 -10.92 9.14 14.95
CA ALA A 43 -10.81 10.29 15.84
C ALA A 43 -11.15 11.63 15.17
N GLN A 44 -11.36 11.66 13.84
CA GLN A 44 -11.68 12.90 13.13
C GLN A 44 -13.12 13.35 13.44
N ASN A 45 -13.23 14.52 14.07
CA ASN A 45 -14.51 15.17 14.34
C ASN A 45 -15.11 15.89 13.10
N LYS A 46 -14.35 15.98 12.01
CA LYS A 46 -14.78 16.60 10.75
C LYS A 46 -14.94 15.52 9.68
N PRO A 47 -16.01 15.56 8.86
CA PRO A 47 -16.19 14.61 7.77
C PRO A 47 -15.05 14.80 6.76
N LEU A 48 -14.23 13.75 6.60
CA LEU A 48 -13.22 13.71 5.55
C LEU A 48 -13.84 13.17 4.26
N PRO A 49 -13.51 13.75 3.10
CA PRO A 49 -14.00 13.24 1.83
C PRO A 49 -13.48 11.81 1.62
N ASN A 50 -14.36 10.93 1.14
CA ASN A 50 -14.06 9.53 0.82
C ASN A 50 -13.54 8.68 2.00
N LEU A 51 -13.79 9.09 3.25
CA LEU A 51 -13.36 8.35 4.43
C LEU A 51 -13.88 6.91 4.45
N ASP A 52 -15.15 6.71 4.11
CA ASP A 52 -15.76 5.38 4.06
C ASP A 52 -15.05 4.46 3.05
N ILE A 53 -14.69 5.00 1.89
CA ILE A 53 -13.96 4.28 0.84
C ILE A 53 -12.56 3.90 1.35
N ALA A 54 -11.87 4.84 2.02
CA ALA A 54 -10.58 4.58 2.62
C ALA A 54 -10.65 3.47 3.68
N LEU A 55 -11.65 3.50 4.57
CA LEU A 55 -11.83 2.48 5.61
C LEU A 55 -12.18 1.10 5.03
N ILE A 56 -12.99 1.03 3.96
CA ILE A 56 -13.23 -0.23 3.22
C ILE A 56 -11.92 -0.75 2.63
N THR A 57 -11.13 0.13 2.01
CA THR A 57 -9.84 -0.22 1.44
C THR A 57 -8.89 -0.75 2.51
N VAL A 58 -8.82 -0.10 3.67
CA VAL A 58 -8.03 -0.54 4.83
C VAL A 58 -8.43 -1.95 5.27
N LYS A 59 -9.74 -2.25 5.40
CA LYS A 59 -10.22 -3.59 5.75
C LYS A 59 -9.77 -4.65 4.73
N GLY A 60 -9.84 -4.33 3.44
CA GLY A 60 -9.35 -5.18 2.35
C GLY A 60 -7.85 -5.46 2.47
N VAL A 61 -7.05 -4.41 2.65
CA VAL A 61 -5.59 -4.50 2.83
C VAL A 61 -5.23 -5.31 4.08
N LYS A 62 -5.88 -5.08 5.22
CA LYS A 62 -5.65 -5.84 6.46
C LYS A 62 -5.93 -7.33 6.25
N THR A 63 -6.96 -7.67 5.47
CA THR A 63 -7.28 -9.06 5.13
C THR A 63 -6.19 -9.68 4.27
N LYS A 64 -5.68 -8.96 3.25
CA LYS A 64 -4.55 -9.40 2.43
C LYS A 64 -3.30 -9.65 3.26
N ILE A 65 -2.90 -8.68 4.09
CA ILE A 65 -1.75 -8.82 5.00
C ILE A 65 -1.93 -9.99 5.96
N GLN A 66 -3.12 -10.15 6.55
CA GLN A 66 -3.38 -11.25 7.47
C GLN A 66 -3.27 -12.61 6.78
N ARG A 67 -3.69 -12.73 5.51
CA ARG A 67 -3.46 -13.95 4.71
C ARG A 67 -1.98 -14.19 4.48
N MET A 68 -1.22 -13.16 4.10
CA MET A 68 0.23 -13.27 3.89
C MET A 68 1.00 -13.69 5.16
N LEU A 69 0.49 -13.34 6.33
CA LEU A 69 1.04 -13.77 7.63
C LEU A 69 0.72 -15.23 7.99
N THR A 70 -0.18 -15.91 7.26
CA THR A 70 -0.42 -17.35 7.46
C THR A 70 0.65 -18.20 6.76
N LEU A 71 0.96 -19.38 7.32
CA LEU A 71 2.00 -20.29 6.80
C LEU A 71 1.83 -20.62 5.30
N ASN A 72 0.59 -20.72 4.82
CA ASN A 72 0.29 -20.98 3.41
C ASN A 72 0.37 -19.72 2.54
N GLY A 73 -0.07 -18.57 3.06
CA GLY A 73 -0.11 -17.31 2.33
C GLY A 73 1.25 -16.61 2.20
N TRP A 74 2.24 -16.96 3.03
CA TRP A 74 3.59 -16.38 2.95
C TRP A 74 4.27 -16.58 1.58
N ARG A 75 3.99 -17.70 0.92
CA ARG A 75 4.57 -18.03 -0.40
C ARG A 75 3.73 -17.49 -1.56
N GLU A 76 2.57 -16.91 -1.29
CA GLU A 76 1.66 -16.43 -2.33
C GLU A 76 2.01 -14.99 -2.72
N THR A 77 2.17 -14.76 -4.02
CA THR A 77 2.33 -13.41 -4.57
C THR A 77 1.00 -12.66 -4.42
N THR A 78 0.99 -11.64 -3.57
CA THR A 78 -0.19 -10.80 -3.36
C THR A 78 -0.09 -9.52 -4.17
N THR A 79 -1.13 -9.20 -4.92
CA THR A 79 -1.21 -7.96 -5.71
C THR A 79 -2.01 -6.91 -4.95
N PHE A 80 -1.57 -5.66 -5.09
CA PHE A 80 -2.23 -4.49 -4.52
C PHE A 80 -2.61 -3.51 -5.64
N ASP A 81 -3.82 -2.98 -5.59
CA ASP A 81 -4.29 -1.94 -6.50
C ASP A 81 -3.83 -0.54 -6.07
N ALA A 82 -4.12 0.48 -6.88
CA ALA A 82 -3.65 1.85 -6.63
C ALA A 82 -4.19 2.46 -5.32
N ASN A 83 -5.43 2.15 -4.95
CA ASN A 83 -6.02 2.65 -3.71
C ASN A 83 -5.38 1.97 -2.51
N GLU A 84 -5.16 0.66 -2.60
CA GLU A 84 -4.47 -0.12 -1.57
C GLU A 84 -3.04 0.35 -1.37
N ILE A 85 -2.29 0.62 -2.46
CA ILE A 85 -0.94 1.21 -2.38
C ILE A 85 -0.98 2.60 -1.74
N THR A 86 -1.98 3.42 -2.06
CA THR A 86 -2.13 4.77 -1.48
C THR A 86 -2.39 4.69 0.03
N VAL A 87 -3.26 3.77 0.45
CA VAL A 87 -3.51 3.50 1.88
C VAL A 87 -2.23 3.03 2.57
N LEU A 88 -1.52 2.04 1.99
CA LEU A 88 -0.26 1.54 2.56
C LEU A 88 0.79 2.64 2.71
N LYS A 89 0.97 3.50 1.69
CA LYS A 89 1.87 4.66 1.78
C LYS A 89 1.46 5.59 2.91
N SER A 90 0.18 5.95 2.98
CA SER A 90 -0.34 6.86 4.01
C SER A 90 -0.13 6.30 5.41
N SER A 91 -0.41 5.01 5.61
CA SER A 91 -0.18 4.29 6.86
C SER A 91 1.29 4.27 7.28
N VAL A 92 2.21 4.03 6.35
CA VAL A 92 3.66 4.06 6.63
C VAL A 92 4.11 5.47 7.03
N TRP A 93 3.65 6.51 6.32
CA TRP A 93 3.96 7.89 6.66
C TRP A 93 3.43 8.30 8.04
N MET A 94 2.18 7.96 8.34
CA MET A 94 1.58 8.24 9.66
C MET A 94 2.36 7.54 10.78
N LEU A 95 2.76 6.28 10.57
CA LEU A 95 3.54 5.53 11.54
C LEU A 95 4.92 6.15 11.74
N LEU A 96 5.60 6.54 10.66
CA LEU A 96 6.91 7.18 10.73
C LEU A 96 6.86 8.47 11.57
N ILE A 97 5.88 9.34 11.30
CA ILE A 97 5.64 10.57 12.08
C ILE A 97 5.36 10.24 13.54
N SER A 98 4.54 9.22 13.81
CA SER A 98 4.27 8.78 15.19
C SER A 98 5.54 8.32 15.90
N LEU A 99 6.42 7.57 15.23
CA LEU A 99 7.68 7.06 15.80
C LEU A 99 8.69 8.17 16.06
N GLU A 100 8.69 9.24 15.25
CA GLU A 100 9.54 10.43 15.48
C GLU A 100 9.18 11.15 16.79
N THR A 101 7.93 11.06 17.23
CA THR A 101 7.46 11.67 18.49
C THR A 101 7.63 10.78 19.72
N MET A 102 7.98 9.50 19.53
CA MET A 102 8.18 8.54 20.62
C MET A 102 9.59 8.59 21.19
N GLU A 103 9.74 8.09 22.42
CA GLU A 103 11.06 7.89 23.03
C GLU A 103 11.92 6.96 22.14
N GLN A 104 13.18 7.37 21.95
CA GLN A 104 14.11 6.68 21.07
C GLN A 104 14.64 5.43 21.75
N SER A 105 13.96 4.32 21.51
CA SER A 105 14.40 2.98 21.90
C SER A 105 14.99 2.23 20.70
N PRO A 106 15.78 1.16 20.91
CA PRO A 106 16.23 0.28 19.84
C PRO A 106 15.07 -0.30 19.00
N GLU A 107 13.92 -0.54 19.63
CA GLU A 107 12.71 -1.02 18.93
C GLU A 107 12.13 0.08 18.03
N THR A 108 11.98 1.30 18.53
CA THR A 108 11.52 2.47 17.77
C THR A 108 12.41 2.69 16.55
N GLN A 109 13.73 2.64 16.72
CA GLN A 109 14.70 2.79 15.63
C GLN A 109 14.58 1.68 14.59
N ARG A 110 14.40 0.43 15.00
CA ARG A 110 14.16 -0.69 14.08
C ARG A 110 12.87 -0.49 13.28
N GLN A 111 11.79 -0.08 13.92
CA GLN A 111 10.52 0.19 13.25
C GLN A 111 10.64 1.35 12.25
N GLN A 112 11.37 2.41 12.58
CA GLN A 112 11.67 3.50 11.65
C GLN A 112 12.45 3.03 10.42
N GLN A 113 13.49 2.21 10.60
CA GLN A 113 14.26 1.63 9.48
C GLN A 113 13.37 0.79 8.56
N ILE A 114 12.47 -0.02 9.13
CA ILE A 114 11.51 -0.81 8.34
C ILE A 114 10.53 0.11 7.60
N CYS A 115 10.05 1.19 8.24
CA CYS A 115 9.18 2.18 7.61
C CYS A 115 9.86 2.86 6.41
N GLU A 116 11.13 3.22 6.51
CA GLU A 116 11.89 3.81 5.39
C GLU A 116 12.09 2.82 4.24
N GLN A 117 12.39 1.55 4.54
CA GLN A 117 12.44 0.49 3.52
C GLN A 117 11.09 0.31 2.81
N LEU A 118 9.99 0.29 3.58
CA LEU A 118 8.63 0.20 3.04
C LEU A 118 8.29 1.41 2.18
N LYS A 119 8.67 2.61 2.59
CA LYS A 119 8.47 3.85 1.84
C LYS A 119 9.19 3.81 0.50
N ALA A 120 10.43 3.35 0.45
CA ALA A 120 11.17 3.15 -0.80
C ALA A 120 10.49 2.10 -1.71
N LEU A 121 10.13 0.95 -1.14
CA LEU A 121 9.46 -0.15 -1.85
C LEU A 121 8.12 0.29 -2.45
N LEU A 122 7.28 0.98 -1.69
CA LEU A 122 5.99 1.47 -2.14
C LEU A 122 6.12 2.64 -3.13
N SER A 123 7.18 3.44 -3.06
CA SER A 123 7.40 4.55 -3.99
C SER A 123 7.77 4.05 -5.39
N SER A 124 8.71 3.10 -5.48
CA SER A 124 9.11 2.48 -6.75
C SER A 124 7.98 1.76 -7.49
N SER A 125 6.93 1.35 -6.77
CA SER A 125 5.73 0.73 -7.36
C SER A 125 4.88 1.71 -8.20
N ALA A 126 5.02 3.02 -7.97
CA ALA A 126 4.27 4.07 -8.67
C ALA A 126 4.99 4.61 -9.91
N ASP A 127 6.32 4.53 -9.98
CA ASP A 127 7.10 5.05 -11.12
C ASP A 127 6.86 4.28 -12.43
N LEU A 128 6.25 3.10 -12.37
CA LEU A 128 5.76 2.37 -13.54
C LEU A 128 4.45 2.94 -14.10
N GLN A 129 3.75 3.81 -13.38
CA GLN A 129 2.51 4.45 -13.85
C GLN A 129 2.73 5.80 -14.55
N GLN A 130 3.85 6.50 -14.29
CA GLN A 130 4.12 7.82 -14.89
C GLN A 130 4.99 7.80 -16.15
N ARG A 131 5.76 6.73 -16.41
CA ARG A 131 6.67 6.67 -17.59
C ARG A 131 5.98 6.43 -18.96
N TYR A 132 4.66 6.48 -19.04
CA TYR A 132 3.92 6.21 -20.28
C TYR A 132 2.73 7.16 -20.51
N HIS A 133 2.79 8.37 -19.97
CA HIS A 133 1.90 9.46 -20.37
C HIS A 133 2.55 10.30 -21.47
#